data_AF-A0AAU2F0A9-F1
#
_entry.id   AF-A0AAU2F0A9-F1
#
_cell.length_a   1.000
_cell.length_b   1.000
_cell.length_c   1.000
_cell.angle_alpha   90.00
_cell.angle_beta   90.00
_cell.angle_gamma   90.00
#
_symmetry.space_group_name_H-M   'P 1'
#
loop_
_entity.id
_entity.type
_entity.pdbx_description
1 polymer ?
#
loop_
_entity_poly.entity_id
_entity_poly.type
_entity_poly.pdbx_seq_one_letter_code
_entity_poly.pdbx_strand_id
1 'polypeptide(L)'
;MYWVTPRHLAGDDGVLAEQIGSSLTGLGWHMWPTSRDTLLYVSPDGLCGAEWVLAAYPFELGGLPVAWQLSARPDADSVMTSWNAYFTAGIPYEALADLLVAVDTREAPDIGYEGPETVLNALGAQGWVRDLDSPHTTAMDPGFSATFSLGLQPPLVQDADPRPGLMSWQAWTEPVLGAPYLWCASFSAGVPHDLVAAFASSLASPAVVSRRTLPKDAEGRLMVVRRS
;
A
#
# COMPACT_ATOMS: atom_id res chain seq x y z
N MET A 1 -5.41 9.75 23.03
CA MET A 1 -5.68 9.53 21.60
C MET A 1 -5.40 10.83 20.86
N TYR A 2 -4.70 10.75 19.73
CA TYR A 2 -4.31 11.87 18.89
C TYR A 2 -5.14 11.87 17.62
N TRP A 3 -5.62 13.03 17.21
CA TRP A 3 -6.25 13.23 15.90
C TRP A 3 -5.26 13.97 15.01
N VAL A 4 -4.72 13.31 13.99
CA VAL A 4 -3.57 13.80 13.22
C VAL A 4 -3.78 13.81 11.70
N THR A 5 -3.00 14.66 11.03
CA THR A 5 -2.89 14.79 9.58
C THR A 5 -1.47 15.26 9.23
N PRO A 6 -0.88 14.92 8.06
CA PRO A 6 -1.43 14.09 6.99
C PRO A 6 -1.38 12.59 7.30
N ARG A 7 -2.30 11.83 6.68
CA ARG A 7 -2.46 10.38 6.91
C ARG A 7 -1.18 9.60 6.65
N HIS A 8 -0.45 9.89 5.58
CA HIS A 8 0.78 9.20 5.19
C HIS A 8 1.90 9.26 6.25
N LEU A 9 1.84 10.19 7.22
CA LEU A 9 2.79 10.29 8.33
C LEU A 9 2.27 9.68 9.64
N ALA A 10 1.01 9.25 9.70
CA ALA A 10 0.34 8.91 10.95
C ALA A 10 0.78 7.56 11.55
N GLY A 11 1.47 6.71 10.79
CA GLY A 11 1.82 5.36 11.22
C GLY A 11 0.60 4.42 11.32
N ASP A 12 0.81 3.26 11.94
CA ASP A 12 -0.16 2.16 12.05
C ASP A 12 -0.54 1.77 13.49
N ASP A 13 -0.06 2.53 14.49
CA ASP A 13 -0.21 2.22 15.93
C ASP A 13 0.33 0.85 16.37
N GLY A 14 1.11 0.16 15.54
CA GLY A 14 1.54 -1.22 15.80
C GLY A 14 0.40 -2.24 15.81
N VAL A 15 -0.75 -1.91 15.21
CA VAL A 15 -1.95 -2.76 15.15
C VAL A 15 -2.37 -3.09 13.71
N LEU A 16 -1.42 -2.99 12.76
CA LEU A 16 -1.68 -3.17 11.34
C LEU A 16 -2.26 -4.55 11.03
N ALA A 17 -1.73 -5.61 11.64
CA ALA A 17 -2.22 -6.97 11.42
C ALA A 17 -3.69 -7.11 11.86
N GLU A 18 -4.03 -6.61 13.05
CA GLU A 18 -5.37 -6.70 13.64
C GLU A 18 -6.39 -5.85 12.87
N GLN A 19 -6.04 -4.62 12.50
CA GLN A 19 -6.94 -3.72 11.77
C GLN A 19 -7.27 -4.26 10.38
N ILE A 20 -6.26 -4.77 9.66
CA ILE A 20 -6.44 -5.32 8.33
C ILE A 20 -7.15 -6.67 8.40
N GLY A 21 -6.80 -7.54 9.35
CA GLY A 21 -7.52 -8.81 9.56
C GLY A 21 -9.00 -8.60 9.90
N SER A 22 -9.32 -7.60 10.72
CA SER A 22 -10.71 -7.21 11.00
C SER A 22 -11.43 -6.70 9.76
N SER A 23 -10.76 -5.93 8.91
CA SER A 23 -11.32 -5.40 7.66
C SER A 23 -11.63 -6.53 6.68
N LEU A 24 -10.68 -7.44 6.46
CA LEU A 24 -10.83 -8.63 5.62
C LEU A 24 -11.97 -9.55 6.12
N THR A 25 -12.04 -9.79 7.42
CA THR A 25 -13.14 -10.56 8.03
C THR A 25 -14.49 -9.88 7.81
N GLY A 26 -14.53 -8.54 7.89
CA GLY A 26 -15.73 -7.74 7.60
C GLY A 26 -16.18 -7.82 6.14
N LEU A 27 -15.24 -8.01 5.21
CA LEU A 27 -15.48 -8.29 3.79
C LEU A 27 -15.86 -9.75 3.52
N GLY A 28 -15.86 -10.62 4.54
CA GLY A 28 -16.20 -12.04 4.40
C GLY A 28 -15.05 -12.92 3.93
N TRP A 29 -13.81 -12.42 3.92
CA TRP A 29 -12.64 -13.21 3.56
C TRP A 29 -12.36 -14.28 4.62
N HIS A 30 -11.88 -15.44 4.19
CA HIS A 30 -11.58 -16.56 5.07
C HIS A 30 -10.10 -16.57 5.44
N MET A 31 -9.82 -16.74 6.72
CA MET A 31 -8.46 -16.80 7.26
C MET A 31 -8.00 -18.26 7.48
N TRP A 32 -6.78 -18.56 7.08
CA TRP A 32 -6.05 -19.77 7.47
C TRP A 32 -4.65 -19.41 7.98
N PRO A 33 -4.20 -20.04 9.08
CA PRO A 33 -2.78 -20.02 9.43
C PRO A 33 -2.00 -20.88 8.44
N THR A 34 -0.78 -20.48 8.10
CA THR A 34 0.11 -21.28 7.25
C THR A 34 1.16 -22.02 8.09
N SER A 35 1.89 -22.94 7.46
CA SER A 35 3.03 -23.61 8.08
C SER A 35 4.24 -22.71 8.33
N ARG A 36 4.19 -21.45 7.88
CA ARG A 36 5.24 -20.43 8.07
C ARG A 36 4.91 -19.43 9.18
N ASP A 37 3.93 -19.75 10.04
CA ASP A 37 3.40 -18.85 11.08
C ASP A 37 2.90 -17.51 10.50
N THR A 38 2.40 -17.52 9.27
CA THR A 38 1.74 -16.37 8.61
C THR A 38 0.22 -16.52 8.70
N LEU A 39 -0.50 -15.41 8.49
CA LEU A 39 -1.97 -15.40 8.42
C LEU A 39 -2.40 -15.08 6.99
N LEU A 40 -2.93 -16.08 6.28
CA LEU A 40 -3.43 -15.92 4.91
C LEU A 40 -4.95 -15.73 4.94
N TYR A 41 -5.42 -14.67 4.30
CA TYR A 41 -6.82 -14.42 4.00
C TYR A 41 -7.04 -14.63 2.50
N VAL A 42 -8.13 -15.28 2.10
CA VAL A 42 -8.54 -15.37 0.69
C VAL A 42 -9.98 -14.88 0.55
N SER A 43 -10.22 -14.17 -0.55
CA SER A 43 -11.53 -13.67 -0.95
C SER A 43 -12.56 -14.79 -1.14
N PRO A 44 -13.87 -14.48 -1.04
CA PRO A 44 -14.93 -15.49 -1.20
C PRO A 44 -14.90 -16.26 -2.53
N ASP A 45 -14.44 -15.62 -3.61
CA ASP A 45 -14.29 -16.23 -4.94
C ASP A 45 -12.99 -17.04 -5.10
N GLY A 46 -12.10 -16.98 -4.11
CA GLY A 46 -10.81 -17.65 -4.14
C GLY A 46 -9.74 -16.95 -4.98
N LEU A 47 -9.98 -15.78 -5.57
CA LEU A 47 -9.09 -15.18 -6.58
C LEU A 47 -8.09 -14.18 -6.00
N CYS A 48 -8.34 -13.62 -4.83
CA CYS A 48 -7.44 -12.67 -4.17
C CYS A 48 -6.95 -13.24 -2.84
N GLY A 49 -5.68 -13.00 -2.53
CA GLY A 49 -5.05 -13.38 -1.27
C GLY A 49 -4.43 -12.17 -0.58
N ALA A 50 -4.54 -12.12 0.75
CA ALA A 50 -3.87 -11.15 1.60
C ALA A 50 -3.15 -11.90 2.73
N GLU A 51 -1.83 -11.81 2.79
CA GLU A 51 -1.02 -12.58 3.74
C GLU A 51 -0.21 -11.65 4.66
N TRP A 52 -0.36 -11.84 5.97
CA TRP A 52 0.52 -11.25 6.98
C TRP A 52 1.81 -12.07 7.07
N VAL A 53 2.88 -11.55 6.48
CA VAL A 53 4.13 -12.28 6.23
C VAL A 53 5.27 -11.91 7.18
N LEU A 54 5.09 -10.93 8.06
CA LEU A 54 6.19 -10.36 8.87
C LEU A 54 6.97 -11.42 9.67
N ALA A 55 6.28 -12.41 10.23
CA ALA A 55 6.88 -13.49 11.02
C ALA A 55 7.80 -14.41 10.19
N ALA A 56 7.56 -14.52 8.88
CA ALA A 56 8.36 -15.33 7.96
C ALA A 56 9.65 -14.64 7.50
N TYR A 57 9.93 -13.43 8.02
CA TYR A 57 11.09 -12.61 7.65
C TYR A 57 11.25 -12.46 6.13
N PRO A 58 10.27 -11.82 5.46
CA PRO A 58 10.29 -11.66 4.01
C PRO A 58 11.40 -10.69 3.59
N PHE A 59 11.49 -10.43 2.29
CA PHE A 59 12.41 -9.43 1.79
C PHE A 59 12.07 -8.01 2.27
N GLU A 60 13.00 -7.09 2.05
CA GLU A 60 12.88 -5.71 2.49
C GLU A 60 12.52 -4.77 1.33
N LEU A 61 11.70 -3.76 1.63
CA LEU A 61 11.47 -2.59 0.78
C LEU A 61 12.09 -1.38 1.46
N GLY A 62 13.09 -0.76 0.84
CA GLY A 62 13.78 0.41 1.42
C GLY A 62 14.44 0.13 2.77
N GLY A 63 14.87 -1.11 3.03
CA GLY A 63 15.46 -1.53 4.31
C GLY A 63 14.44 -1.83 5.42
N LEU A 64 13.13 -1.87 5.09
CA LEU A 64 12.06 -2.23 6.02
C LEU A 64 11.48 -3.60 5.63
N PRO A 65 11.23 -4.50 6.61
CA PRO A 65 10.64 -5.80 6.31
C PRO A 65 9.20 -5.66 5.81
N VAL A 66 8.86 -6.39 4.77
CA VAL A 66 7.48 -6.50 4.31
C VAL A 66 6.62 -7.13 5.40
N ALA A 67 5.42 -6.60 5.61
CA ALA A 67 4.47 -7.06 6.62
C ALA A 67 3.22 -7.67 6.00
N TRP A 68 2.73 -7.11 4.89
CA TRP A 68 1.60 -7.62 4.12
C TRP A 68 1.97 -7.85 2.66
N GLN A 69 1.51 -8.97 2.12
CA GLN A 69 1.45 -9.24 0.68
C GLN A 69 -0.01 -9.34 0.26
N LEU A 70 -0.40 -8.59 -0.76
CA LEU A 70 -1.62 -8.82 -1.52
C LEU A 70 -1.27 -9.49 -2.84
N SER A 71 -2.16 -10.35 -3.30
CA SER A 71 -2.00 -11.05 -4.56
C SER A 71 -3.36 -11.30 -5.20
N ALA A 72 -3.37 -11.41 -6.52
CA ALA A 72 -4.49 -11.97 -7.24
C ALA A 72 -4.03 -12.99 -8.26
N ARG A 73 -4.98 -13.86 -8.63
CA ARG A 73 -4.86 -14.80 -9.74
C ARG A 73 -6.05 -14.62 -10.69
N PRO A 74 -5.87 -14.87 -12.00
CA PRO A 74 -6.92 -14.66 -12.99
C PRO A 74 -8.04 -15.70 -12.88
N ASP A 75 -7.73 -16.90 -12.39
CA ASP A 75 -8.68 -17.99 -12.16
C ASP A 75 -8.22 -18.92 -11.03
N ALA A 76 -9.11 -19.82 -10.61
CA ALA A 76 -8.86 -20.71 -9.47
C ALA A 76 -7.81 -21.81 -9.70
N ASP A 77 -7.47 -22.10 -10.96
CA ASP A 77 -6.51 -23.14 -11.34
C ASP A 77 -5.11 -22.56 -11.62
N SER A 78 -5.01 -21.24 -11.70
CA SER A 78 -3.77 -20.52 -11.93
C SER A 78 -2.77 -20.70 -10.78
N VAL A 79 -1.58 -21.18 -11.14
CA VAL A 79 -0.45 -21.39 -10.22
C VAL A 79 0.28 -20.07 -9.92
N MET A 80 0.32 -19.17 -10.91
CA MET A 80 1.00 -17.87 -10.79
C MET A 80 0.00 -16.77 -10.51
N THR A 81 0.42 -15.79 -9.72
CA THR A 81 -0.36 -14.59 -9.44
C THR A 81 -0.25 -13.61 -10.60
N SER A 82 -1.38 -13.05 -11.04
CA SER A 82 -1.43 -12.01 -12.06
C SER A 82 -0.73 -10.74 -11.61
N TRP A 83 -0.78 -10.46 -10.31
CA TRP A 83 -0.07 -9.35 -9.69
C TRP A 83 0.17 -9.59 -8.20
N ASN A 84 1.16 -8.87 -7.65
CA ASN A 84 1.43 -8.81 -6.21
C ASN A 84 1.63 -7.35 -5.78
N ALA A 85 1.22 -7.03 -4.56
CA ALA A 85 1.51 -5.76 -3.91
C ALA A 85 2.04 -6.03 -2.49
N TYR A 86 3.06 -5.29 -2.08
CA TYR A 86 3.79 -5.51 -0.84
C TYR A 86 3.83 -4.24 -0.01
N PHE A 87 3.61 -4.37 1.29
CA PHE A 87 3.52 -3.25 2.23
C PHE A 87 4.32 -3.56 3.48
N THR A 88 5.15 -2.62 3.92
CA THR A 88 5.90 -2.75 5.19
C THR A 88 5.01 -2.39 6.37
N ALA A 89 5.45 -2.71 7.59
CA ALA A 89 4.86 -2.15 8.79
C ALA A 89 4.97 -0.60 8.80
N GLY A 90 4.14 0.06 9.59
CA GLY A 90 4.10 1.53 9.69
C GLY A 90 3.21 2.22 8.66
N ILE A 91 2.73 1.50 7.65
CA ILE A 91 1.80 2.07 6.67
C ILE A 91 0.44 2.37 7.30
N PRO A 92 -0.20 3.53 7.04
CA PRO A 92 -1.51 3.83 7.59
C PRO A 92 -2.53 2.77 7.21
N TYR A 93 -3.11 2.08 8.20
CA TYR A 93 -4.00 0.96 7.98
C TYR A 93 -5.27 1.34 7.19
N GLU A 94 -5.69 2.61 7.22
CA GLU A 94 -6.81 3.11 6.41
C GLU A 94 -6.52 3.01 4.90
N ALA A 95 -5.29 3.28 4.46
CA ALA A 95 -4.93 3.21 3.05
C ALA A 95 -4.96 1.79 2.51
N LEU A 96 -4.47 0.84 3.31
CA LEU A 96 -4.52 -0.58 2.97
C LEU A 96 -5.95 -1.15 3.07
N ALA A 97 -6.76 -0.70 4.04
CA ALA A 97 -8.17 -1.08 4.12
C ALA A 97 -8.99 -0.59 2.92
N ASP A 98 -8.81 0.67 2.50
CA ASP A 98 -9.50 1.22 1.32
C ASP A 98 -9.08 0.51 0.03
N LEU A 99 -7.79 0.12 -0.09
CA LEU A 99 -7.32 -0.72 -1.18
C LEU A 99 -8.01 -2.09 -1.18
N LEU A 100 -8.16 -2.72 -0.02
CA LEU A 100 -8.82 -4.03 0.10
C LEU A 100 -10.30 -3.96 -0.28
N VAL A 101 -11.00 -2.88 0.09
CA VAL A 101 -12.36 -2.62 -0.41
C VAL A 101 -12.36 -2.49 -1.94
N ALA A 102 -11.40 -1.75 -2.49
CA ALA A 102 -11.28 -1.61 -3.95
C ALA A 102 -10.96 -2.94 -4.64
N VAL A 103 -10.21 -3.86 -4.01
CA VAL A 103 -9.98 -5.22 -4.52
C VAL A 103 -11.26 -6.05 -4.47
N ASP A 104 -11.96 -6.04 -3.33
CA ASP A 104 -13.15 -6.86 -3.08
C ASP A 104 -14.36 -6.50 -3.97
N THR A 105 -14.48 -5.22 -4.33
CA THR A 105 -15.60 -4.74 -5.17
C THR A 105 -15.45 -5.06 -6.67
N ARG A 106 -14.33 -5.64 -7.12
CA ARG A 106 -14.08 -5.90 -8.54
C ARG A 106 -14.65 -7.23 -8.98
N GLU A 107 -15.19 -7.26 -10.20
CA GLU A 107 -15.63 -8.49 -10.84
C GLU A 107 -14.46 -9.37 -11.30
N ALA A 108 -13.36 -8.75 -11.76
CA ALA A 108 -12.15 -9.43 -12.18
C ALA A 108 -10.93 -8.71 -11.61
N PRO A 109 -10.00 -9.43 -10.94
CA PRO A 109 -8.96 -8.79 -10.15
C PRO A 109 -7.81 -8.23 -10.98
N ASP A 110 -7.60 -8.71 -12.21
CA ASP A 110 -6.47 -8.38 -13.08
C ASP A 110 -6.83 -7.40 -14.22
N ILE A 111 -8.12 -7.18 -14.48
CA ILE A 111 -8.56 -6.27 -15.53
C ILE A 111 -8.39 -4.82 -15.06
N GLY A 112 -7.51 -4.05 -15.71
CA GLY A 112 -7.39 -2.60 -15.57
C GLY A 112 -7.29 -1.92 -16.93
N TYR A 113 -8.24 -1.04 -17.24
CA TYR A 113 -8.27 -0.32 -18.52
C TYR A 113 -7.62 1.06 -18.46
N GLU A 114 -7.33 1.55 -17.26
CA GLU A 114 -6.78 2.88 -17.06
C GLU A 114 -5.25 2.88 -17.14
N GLY A 115 -4.68 4.01 -17.57
CA GLY A 115 -3.23 4.19 -17.65
C GLY A 115 -2.61 4.72 -16.35
N PRO A 116 -1.27 4.84 -16.30
CA PRO A 116 -0.56 5.33 -15.11
C PRO A 116 -0.99 6.73 -14.65
N GLU A 117 -1.46 7.58 -15.58
CA GLU A 117 -1.95 8.93 -15.30
C GLU A 117 -3.10 8.96 -14.28
N THR A 118 -3.90 7.87 -14.14
CA THR A 118 -4.94 7.78 -13.11
C THR A 118 -4.36 7.91 -11.70
N VAL A 119 -3.22 7.28 -11.43
CA VAL A 119 -2.58 7.34 -10.10
C VAL A 119 -2.16 8.77 -9.78
N LEU A 120 -1.52 9.44 -10.75
CA LEU A 120 -1.09 10.84 -10.60
C LEU A 120 -2.28 11.80 -10.46
N ASN A 121 -3.38 11.54 -11.18
CA ASN A 121 -4.60 12.34 -11.07
C ASN A 121 -5.28 12.15 -9.72
N ALA A 122 -5.32 10.92 -9.20
CA ALA A 122 -5.85 10.62 -7.86
C ALA A 122 -5.04 11.32 -6.76
N LEU A 123 -3.71 11.32 -6.85
CA LEU A 123 -2.83 12.08 -5.95
C LEU A 123 -3.04 13.59 -6.09
N GLY A 124 -3.10 14.11 -7.32
CA GLY A 124 -3.35 15.53 -7.59
C GLY A 124 -4.71 16.01 -7.07
N ALA A 125 -5.74 15.18 -7.13
CA ALA A 125 -7.06 15.48 -6.56
C ALA A 125 -7.02 15.64 -5.02
N GLN A 126 -6.04 15.00 -4.34
CA GLN A 126 -5.77 15.18 -2.92
C GLN A 126 -4.75 16.29 -2.63
N GLY A 127 -4.33 17.06 -3.65
CA GLY A 127 -3.42 18.18 -3.52
C GLY A 127 -1.93 17.84 -3.55
N TRP A 128 -1.56 16.60 -3.89
CA TRP A 128 -0.15 16.25 -4.15
C TRP A 128 0.34 16.86 -5.46
N VAL A 129 1.63 17.13 -5.53
CA VAL A 129 2.24 17.86 -6.64
C VAL A 129 3.06 16.89 -7.48
N ARG A 130 2.92 16.98 -8.81
CA ARG A 130 3.78 16.24 -9.73
C ARG A 130 5.22 16.74 -9.62
N ASP A 131 6.17 15.80 -9.68
CA ASP A 131 7.59 16.15 -9.71
C ASP A 131 7.92 16.99 -10.94
N LEU A 132 8.82 17.97 -10.82
CA LEU A 132 9.16 18.87 -11.93
C LEU A 132 10.01 18.17 -12.98
N ASP A 133 10.91 17.27 -12.56
CA ASP A 133 11.81 16.56 -13.46
C ASP A 133 11.12 15.34 -14.09
N SER A 134 10.16 14.74 -13.38
CA SER A 134 9.44 13.52 -13.77
C SER A 134 7.90 13.63 -13.63
N PRO A 135 7.24 14.61 -14.28
CA PRO A 135 5.82 14.94 -14.02
C PRO A 135 4.82 13.86 -14.49
N HIS A 136 5.27 12.91 -15.30
CA HIS A 136 4.45 11.81 -15.83
C HIS A 136 4.63 10.50 -15.08
N THR A 137 5.52 10.46 -14.10
CA THR A 137 5.84 9.22 -13.36
C THR A 137 5.92 9.44 -11.86
N THR A 138 6.07 10.66 -11.38
CA THR A 138 6.30 10.92 -9.95
C THR A 138 5.40 12.03 -9.42
N ALA A 139 4.86 11.83 -8.23
CA ALA A 139 4.17 12.85 -7.44
C ALA A 139 4.62 12.77 -5.98
N MET A 140 4.62 13.91 -5.30
CA MET A 140 5.05 14.08 -3.92
C MET A 140 3.99 14.83 -3.13
N ASP A 141 3.90 14.55 -1.84
CA ASP A 141 3.07 15.37 -0.97
C ASP A 141 3.65 16.81 -0.90
N PRO A 142 2.82 17.84 -0.58
CA PRO A 142 3.29 19.22 -0.51
C PRO A 142 4.43 19.47 0.49
N GLY A 143 4.58 18.59 1.49
CA GLY A 143 5.67 18.64 2.44
C GLY A 143 6.98 18.06 1.91
N PHE A 144 6.97 17.22 0.87
CA PHE A 144 8.11 16.38 0.47
C PHE A 144 8.54 15.37 1.54
N SER A 145 7.58 14.80 2.25
CA SER A 145 7.76 13.70 3.19
C SER A 145 7.28 12.34 2.65
N ALA A 146 6.55 12.29 1.54
CA ALA A 146 6.10 11.07 0.90
C ALA A 146 6.08 11.23 -0.63
N THR A 147 6.42 10.13 -1.30
CA THR A 147 6.58 10.08 -2.75
C THR A 147 5.87 8.87 -3.31
N PHE A 148 5.26 9.05 -4.47
CA PHE A 148 4.73 8.00 -5.32
C PHE A 148 5.45 8.08 -6.66
N SER A 149 6.03 6.98 -7.13
CA SER A 149 6.82 6.97 -8.37
C SER A 149 6.61 5.69 -9.18
N LEU A 150 6.45 5.85 -10.48
CA LEU A 150 6.48 4.79 -11.47
C LEU A 150 7.91 4.66 -11.98
N GLY A 151 8.57 3.56 -11.62
CA GLY A 151 9.96 3.31 -11.97
C GLY A 151 10.19 1.85 -12.32
N LEU A 152 11.46 1.49 -12.52
CA LEU A 152 11.84 0.10 -12.78
C LEU A 152 11.38 -0.80 -11.63
N GLN A 153 10.73 -1.91 -11.96
CA GLN A 153 10.23 -2.87 -10.99
C GLN A 153 11.38 -3.46 -10.13
N PRO A 154 11.26 -3.45 -8.79
CA PRO A 154 12.24 -4.08 -7.93
C PRO A 154 12.34 -5.59 -8.18
N PRO A 155 13.53 -6.21 -8.13
CA PRO A 155 13.71 -7.63 -8.49
C PRO A 155 12.88 -8.62 -7.67
N LEU A 156 12.52 -8.29 -6.43
CA LEU A 156 11.75 -9.17 -5.53
C LEU A 156 10.24 -8.89 -5.57
N VAL A 157 9.82 -7.86 -6.30
CA VAL A 157 8.42 -7.52 -6.56
C VAL A 157 8.12 -8.04 -7.95
N GLN A 158 7.55 -9.22 -8.06
CA GLN A 158 7.30 -9.90 -9.34
C GLN A 158 5.87 -10.40 -9.43
N ASP A 159 5.44 -10.72 -10.65
CA ASP A 159 4.17 -11.37 -10.95
C ASP A 159 4.36 -12.34 -12.13
N ALA A 160 3.27 -12.80 -12.74
CA ALA A 160 3.30 -13.73 -13.85
C ALA A 160 3.98 -13.19 -15.13
N ASP A 161 4.26 -11.88 -15.25
CA ASP A 161 4.94 -11.31 -16.41
C ASP A 161 6.47 -11.44 -16.27
N PRO A 162 7.12 -12.31 -17.06
CA PRO A 162 8.55 -12.57 -16.92
C PRO A 162 9.42 -11.53 -17.63
N ARG A 163 8.83 -10.54 -18.30
CA ARG A 163 9.59 -9.58 -19.11
C ARG A 163 10.52 -8.73 -18.23
N PRO A 164 11.78 -8.52 -18.62
CA PRO A 164 12.65 -7.59 -17.92
C PRO A 164 12.25 -6.14 -18.23
N GLY A 165 12.63 -5.21 -17.36
CA GLY A 165 12.44 -3.78 -17.64
C GLY A 165 11.01 -3.28 -17.43
N LEU A 166 10.16 -4.05 -16.76
CA LEU A 166 8.81 -3.63 -16.43
C LEU A 166 8.83 -2.43 -15.48
N MET A 167 7.85 -1.54 -15.67
CA MET A 167 7.66 -0.38 -14.83
C MET A 167 6.58 -0.68 -13.81
N SER A 168 6.80 -0.29 -12.56
CA SER A 168 5.88 -0.58 -11.46
C SER A 168 5.81 0.57 -10.46
N TRP A 169 4.66 0.70 -9.82
CA TRP A 169 4.41 1.76 -8.85
C TRP A 169 5.07 1.44 -7.52
N GLN A 170 5.72 2.45 -6.94
CA GLN A 170 6.35 2.41 -5.64
C GLN A 170 5.95 3.64 -4.85
N ALA A 171 5.81 3.48 -3.54
CA ALA A 171 5.50 4.56 -2.63
C ALA A 171 6.29 4.42 -1.34
N TRP A 172 6.72 5.54 -0.79
CA TRP A 172 7.46 5.54 0.47
C TRP A 172 7.24 6.86 1.20
N THR A 173 7.49 6.81 2.51
CA THR A 173 7.50 8.00 3.36
C THR A 173 8.87 8.17 3.99
N GLU A 174 9.48 9.30 3.70
CA GLU A 174 10.74 9.80 4.24
C GLU A 174 10.44 11.12 4.96
N PRO A 175 10.20 11.13 6.29
CA PRO A 175 9.69 12.32 6.98
C PRO A 175 10.53 13.58 6.79
N VAL A 176 11.85 13.39 6.72
CA VAL A 176 12.86 14.40 6.42
C VAL A 176 13.90 13.76 5.51
N LEU A 177 14.39 14.50 4.52
CA LEU A 177 15.41 14.01 3.58
C LEU A 177 16.62 13.42 4.32
N GLY A 178 16.98 12.18 3.95
CA GLY A 178 18.03 11.36 4.55
C GLY A 178 17.61 10.58 5.80
N ALA A 179 16.38 10.74 6.30
CA ALA A 179 15.87 9.95 7.42
C ALA A 179 15.49 8.52 6.95
N PRO A 180 15.50 7.53 7.86
CA PRO A 180 14.93 6.22 7.55
C PRO A 180 13.48 6.35 7.09
N TYR A 181 13.06 5.47 6.19
CA TYR A 181 11.67 5.41 5.78
C TYR A 181 10.77 5.00 6.96
N LEU A 182 9.57 5.58 7.05
CA LEU A 182 8.55 5.12 7.98
C LEU A 182 7.84 3.87 7.49
N TRP A 183 7.62 3.81 6.18
CA TRP A 183 7.02 2.68 5.49
C TRP A 183 7.32 2.78 3.99
N CYS A 184 7.24 1.63 3.32
CA CYS A 184 7.33 1.46 1.88
C CYS A 184 6.18 0.59 1.38
N ALA A 185 5.76 0.83 0.14
CA ALA A 185 4.84 -0.01 -0.61
C ALA A 185 5.34 -0.18 -2.03
N SER A 186 5.14 -1.36 -2.61
CA SER A 186 5.48 -1.64 -4.00
C SER A 186 4.42 -2.51 -4.65
N PHE A 187 4.05 -2.15 -5.86
CA PHE A 187 3.08 -2.84 -6.70
C PHE A 187 3.85 -3.47 -7.86
N SER A 188 3.59 -4.73 -8.20
CA SER A 188 4.12 -5.33 -9.43
C SER A 188 3.46 -4.69 -10.66
N ALA A 189 4.08 -4.85 -11.82
CA ALA A 189 3.64 -4.20 -13.07
C ALA A 189 2.23 -4.61 -13.50
N GLY A 190 1.79 -5.82 -13.13
CA GLY A 190 0.45 -6.32 -13.40
C GLY A 190 -0.66 -5.72 -12.53
N VAL A 191 -0.35 -4.95 -11.47
CA VAL A 191 -1.40 -4.36 -10.62
C VAL A 191 -2.19 -3.31 -11.42
N PRO A 192 -3.52 -3.44 -11.53
CA PRO A 192 -4.38 -2.42 -12.16
C PRO A 192 -4.14 -1.01 -11.61
N HIS A 193 -3.99 -0.03 -12.49
CA HIS A 193 -3.66 1.36 -12.11
C HIS A 193 -4.75 2.02 -11.25
N ASP A 194 -6.01 1.62 -11.40
CA ASP A 194 -7.12 2.08 -10.58
C ASP A 194 -7.08 1.53 -9.14
N LEU A 195 -6.56 0.31 -8.92
CA LEU A 195 -6.26 -0.19 -7.57
C LEU A 195 -5.13 0.61 -6.91
N VAL A 196 -4.05 0.88 -7.64
CA VAL A 196 -2.97 1.74 -7.15
C VAL A 196 -3.50 3.15 -6.85
N ALA A 197 -4.40 3.68 -7.69
CA ALA A 197 -5.02 4.98 -7.48
C ALA A 197 -5.95 5.03 -6.25
N ALA A 198 -6.69 3.96 -5.96
CA ALA A 198 -7.51 3.86 -4.75
C ALA A 198 -6.64 3.94 -3.49
N PHE A 199 -5.55 3.18 -3.45
CA PHE A 199 -4.56 3.26 -2.38
C PHE A 199 -3.94 4.66 -2.29
N ALA A 200 -3.49 5.22 -3.41
CA ALA A 200 -2.84 6.52 -3.47
C ALA A 200 -3.75 7.66 -3.01
N SER A 201 -5.02 7.68 -3.45
CA SER A 201 -6.03 8.65 -3.01
C SER A 201 -6.30 8.54 -1.51
N SER A 202 -6.43 7.31 -1.00
CA SER A 202 -6.65 7.09 0.44
C SER A 202 -5.46 7.58 1.26
N LEU A 203 -4.24 7.21 0.87
CA LEU A 203 -3.01 7.61 1.55
C LEU A 203 -2.80 9.13 1.54
N ALA A 204 -3.09 9.78 0.41
CA ALA A 204 -2.95 11.22 0.22
C ALA A 204 -4.08 12.03 0.87
N SER A 205 -5.14 11.38 1.36
CA SER A 205 -6.30 12.05 1.93
C SER A 205 -5.92 13.02 3.07
N PRO A 206 -6.45 14.26 3.05
CA PRO A 206 -6.22 15.22 4.13
C PRO A 206 -7.06 14.90 5.39
N ALA A 207 -7.92 13.89 5.32
CA ALA A 207 -8.80 13.49 6.42
C ALA A 207 -7.99 13.14 7.67
N VAL A 208 -8.46 13.65 8.81
CA VAL A 208 -7.82 13.44 10.10
C VAL A 208 -8.03 11.99 10.55
N VAL A 209 -6.95 11.35 10.97
CA VAL A 209 -6.97 9.97 11.47
C VAL A 209 -6.66 9.92 12.95
N SER A 210 -7.21 8.92 13.62
CA SER A 210 -6.97 8.70 15.05
C SER A 210 -5.74 7.82 15.26
N ARG A 211 -4.88 8.21 16.18
CA ARG A 211 -3.71 7.43 16.60
C ARG A 211 -3.58 7.34 18.12
N ARG A 212 -3.10 6.21 18.61
CA ARG A 212 -2.70 6.00 20.01
C ARG A 212 -1.27 6.48 20.23
N THR A 213 -0.41 6.27 19.24
CA THR A 213 1.01 6.62 19.23
C THR A 213 1.37 7.31 17.93
N LEU A 214 2.27 8.30 17.99
CA LEU A 214 2.76 8.97 16.79
C LEU A 214 4.17 8.45 16.47
N PRO A 215 4.51 8.24 15.18
CA PRO A 215 5.87 7.91 14.80
C PRO A 215 6.81 9.04 15.25
N LYS A 216 7.85 8.70 16.02
CA LYS A 216 8.80 9.70 16.55
C LYS A 216 9.42 10.54 15.46
N ASP A 217 9.76 9.91 14.34
CA ASP A 217 10.42 10.56 13.21
C ASP A 217 9.47 11.48 12.41
N ALA A 218 8.16 11.48 12.69
CA ALA A 218 7.17 12.36 12.08
C ALA A 218 6.56 13.42 13.02
N GLU A 219 6.94 13.48 14.30
CA GLU A 219 6.30 14.38 15.28
C GLU A 219 6.33 15.87 14.88
N GLY A 220 7.38 16.31 14.17
CA GLY A 220 7.51 17.69 13.67
C GLY A 220 6.82 17.98 12.33
N ARG A 221 6.23 16.96 11.71
CA ARG A 221 5.61 17.00 10.38
C ARG A 221 4.11 16.67 10.40
N LEU A 222 3.66 16.10 11.51
CA LEU A 222 2.24 15.87 11.80
C LEU A 222 1.61 17.09 12.48
N MET A 223 0.42 17.46 12.02
CA MET A 223 -0.46 18.37 12.75
C MET A 223 -1.39 17.58 13.67
N VAL A 224 -1.35 17.88 14.98
CA VAL A 224 -2.28 17.33 15.97
C VAL A 224 -3.48 18.27 16.13
N VAL A 225 -4.62 17.88 15.57
CA VAL A 225 -5.86 18.67 15.56
C VAL A 225 -6.55 18.65 16.93
N ARG A 226 -6.51 17.51 17.63
CA ARG A 226 -7.06 17.35 18.99
C ARG A 226 -6.31 16.27 19.76
N ARG A 227 -6.17 16.50 21.07
CA ARG A 227 -5.79 15.47 22.06
C ARG A 227 -7.01 15.16 22.94
N SER A 228 -7.34 13.88 23.08
CA SER A 228 -8.39 13.38 23.98
C SER A 228 -7.83 12.31 24.90
#